data_AF-A0A6H9RJ18-F1
#
_entry.id   AF-A0A6H9RJ18-F1
#
_cell.length_a   1.000
_cell.length_b   1.000
_cell.length_c   1.000
_cell.angle_alpha   90.00
_cell.angle_beta   90.00
_cell.angle_gamma   90.00
#
_symmetry.space_group_name_H-M   'P 1'
#
loop_
_entity.id
_entity.type
_entity.pdbx_description
1 polymer ?
#
loop_
_entity_poly.entity_id
_entity_poly.type
_entity_poly.pdbx_seq_one_letter_code
_entity_poly.pdbx_strand_id
1 'polypeptide(L)'
;LAELMKIPVVELDTSRGVAPAQVAFIREAECIGCTKCIQACPVDAIVGAAKLMHTILIDECTGCDLCVAPCPVDCIEMHPLPTANVLPIDGGLAFSVEEQLARTAKRNHARRRVEQRNARLRREEEQRQAERLARTQRAAQAQA
;
A
#
# COMPACT_ATOMS: atom_id res chain seq x y z
N LEU A 1 22.77 -12.22 4.16
CA LEU A 1 22.63 -11.07 5.11
C LEU A 1 23.11 -11.44 6.52
N ALA A 2 22.62 -12.54 7.11
CA ALA A 2 23.05 -13.03 8.43
C ALA A 2 24.58 -13.19 8.56
N GLU A 3 25.21 -13.79 7.55
CA GLU A 3 26.67 -13.93 7.46
C GLU A 3 27.40 -12.57 7.42
N LEU A 4 26.89 -11.62 6.62
CA LEU A 4 27.43 -10.26 6.51
C LEU A 4 27.32 -9.49 7.83
N MET A 5 26.23 -9.70 8.56
CA MET A 5 25.96 -9.03 9.85
C MET A 5 26.55 -9.79 11.05
N LYS A 6 27.13 -10.98 10.85
CA LYS A 6 27.63 -11.89 11.90
C LYS A 6 26.54 -12.27 12.92
N ILE A 7 25.32 -12.49 12.46
CA ILE A 7 24.16 -12.90 13.28
C ILE A 7 23.82 -14.35 12.92
N PRO A 8 23.43 -15.21 13.88
CA PRO A 8 22.98 -16.57 13.57
C PRO A 8 21.74 -16.56 12.68
N VAL A 9 21.70 -17.50 11.72
CA VAL A 9 20.49 -17.77 10.94
C VAL A 9 19.49 -18.46 11.87
N VAL A 10 18.38 -17.80 12.13
CA VAL A 10 17.25 -18.39 12.87
C VAL A 10 16.34 -19.08 11.86
N GLU A 11 16.02 -20.34 12.11
CA GLU A 11 15.08 -21.09 11.29
C GLU A 11 13.64 -20.57 11.45
N LEU A 12 12.85 -20.72 10.40
CA LEU A 12 11.43 -20.34 10.42
C LEU A 12 10.65 -21.32 11.30
N ASP A 13 9.91 -20.79 12.28
CA ASP A 13 8.98 -21.57 13.11
C ASP A 13 7.74 -21.96 12.29
N THR A 14 7.72 -23.19 11.78
CA THR A 14 6.63 -23.73 10.95
C THR A 14 5.38 -24.09 11.75
N SER A 15 5.43 -24.09 13.09
CA SER A 15 4.27 -24.41 13.93
C SER A 15 3.17 -23.33 13.90
N ARG A 16 3.53 -22.12 13.47
CA ARG A 16 2.62 -20.96 13.40
C ARG A 16 1.75 -20.92 12.14
N GLY A 17 1.87 -21.92 11.28
CA GLY A 17 1.07 -22.04 10.06
C GLY A 17 1.69 -21.34 8.85
N VAL A 18 0.91 -21.28 7.76
CA VAL A 18 1.30 -20.69 6.48
C VAL A 18 0.45 -19.45 6.25
N ALA A 19 1.09 -18.34 5.85
CA ALA A 19 0.39 -17.13 5.43
C ALA A 19 0.18 -17.19 3.91
N PRO A 20 -1.04 -17.49 3.41
CA PRO A 20 -1.28 -17.46 1.98
C PRO A 20 -1.18 -16.04 1.44
N ALA A 21 -0.87 -15.91 0.15
CA ALA A 21 -1.00 -14.64 -0.54
C ALA A 21 -2.45 -14.16 -0.48
N GLN A 22 -2.66 -12.92 -0.07
CA GLN A 22 -3.98 -12.35 0.14
C GLN A 22 -4.10 -10.98 -0.52
N VAL A 23 -5.34 -10.58 -0.79
CA VAL A 23 -5.72 -9.25 -1.27
C VAL A 23 -6.83 -8.70 -0.42
N ALA A 24 -6.80 -7.39 -0.23
CA ALA A 24 -7.89 -6.71 0.44
C ALA A 24 -9.15 -6.69 -0.44
N PHE A 25 -10.32 -6.77 0.20
CA PHE A 25 -11.65 -6.67 -0.40
C PHE A 25 -12.49 -5.72 0.44
N ILE A 26 -13.26 -4.85 -0.20
CA ILE A 26 -14.14 -3.89 0.49
C ILE A 26 -15.57 -4.36 0.34
N ARG A 27 -16.27 -4.54 1.47
CA ARG A 27 -17.73 -4.74 1.46
C ARG A 27 -18.39 -3.42 1.07
N GLU A 28 -18.74 -3.31 -0.21
CA GLU A 28 -19.22 -2.06 -0.82
C GLU A 28 -20.47 -1.50 -0.12
N ALA A 29 -21.38 -2.38 0.31
CA ALA A 29 -22.62 -2.02 1.00
C ALA A 29 -22.39 -1.29 2.35
N GLU A 30 -21.24 -1.47 2.98
CA GLU A 30 -20.89 -0.88 4.28
C GLU A 30 -19.93 0.31 4.14
N CYS A 31 -19.36 0.52 2.96
CA CYS A 31 -18.37 1.56 2.73
C CYS A 31 -19.02 2.95 2.71
N ILE A 32 -18.71 3.77 3.72
CA ILE A 32 -19.21 5.15 3.84
C ILE A 32 -18.40 6.20 3.04
N GLY A 33 -17.37 5.80 2.30
CA GLY A 33 -16.56 6.74 1.53
C GLY A 33 -15.67 7.67 2.38
N CYS A 34 -15.10 7.20 3.49
CA CYS A 34 -14.29 8.01 4.43
C CYS A 34 -12.85 8.36 3.98
N THR A 35 -12.38 7.78 2.88
CA THR A 35 -11.06 7.94 2.22
C THR A 35 -9.80 7.59 3.04
N LYS A 36 -9.92 7.18 4.30
CA LYS A 36 -8.78 6.77 5.15
C LYS A 36 -7.97 5.60 4.58
N CYS A 37 -8.65 4.63 3.97
CA CYS A 37 -8.01 3.48 3.33
C CYS A 37 -7.15 3.88 2.12
N ILE A 38 -7.57 4.86 1.32
CA ILE A 38 -6.79 5.41 0.18
C ILE A 38 -5.48 6.03 0.69
N GLN A 39 -5.55 6.77 1.81
CA GLN A 39 -4.37 7.37 2.44
C GLN A 39 -3.43 6.34 3.07
N ALA A 40 -3.94 5.18 3.45
CA ALA A 40 -3.12 4.09 3.99
C ALA A 40 -2.44 3.25 2.90
N CYS A 41 -3.06 3.08 1.72
CA CYS A 41 -2.57 2.18 0.69
C CYS A 41 -1.29 2.71 0.01
N PRO A 42 -0.11 2.09 0.20
CA PRO A 42 1.18 2.62 -0.28
C PRO A 42 1.33 2.62 -1.80
N VAL A 43 0.58 1.76 -2.49
CA VAL A 43 0.60 1.60 -3.95
C VAL A 43 -0.58 2.26 -4.65
N ASP A 44 -1.45 2.96 -3.89
CA ASP A 44 -2.69 3.56 -4.40
C ASP A 44 -3.58 2.53 -5.14
N ALA A 45 -3.74 1.31 -4.62
CA ALA A 45 -4.56 0.25 -5.22
C ALA A 45 -6.08 0.42 -4.96
N ILE A 46 -6.46 1.34 -4.08
CA ILE A 46 -7.86 1.59 -3.72
C ILE A 46 -8.36 2.78 -4.53
N VAL A 47 -9.49 2.60 -5.20
CA VAL A 47 -10.15 3.63 -6.01
C VAL A 47 -11.51 3.99 -5.44
N GLY A 48 -11.93 5.23 -5.64
CA GLY A 48 -13.20 5.80 -5.17
C GLY A 48 -13.01 7.26 -4.76
N ALA A 49 -14.02 7.85 -4.13
CA ALA A 49 -13.98 9.25 -3.74
C ALA A 49 -14.70 9.49 -2.41
N ALA A 50 -14.56 10.69 -1.88
CA ALA A 50 -15.25 11.08 -0.65
C ALA A 50 -16.77 10.88 -0.80
N LYS A 51 -17.38 10.22 0.19
CA LYS A 51 -18.81 9.87 0.23
C LYS A 51 -19.28 8.93 -0.89
N LEU A 52 -18.36 8.29 -1.61
CA LEU A 52 -18.65 7.23 -2.58
C LEU A 52 -17.97 5.92 -2.14
N MET A 53 -18.54 4.80 -2.58
CA MET A 53 -17.98 3.48 -2.30
C MET A 53 -16.57 3.35 -2.87
N HIS A 54 -15.69 2.70 -2.11
CA HIS A 54 -14.34 2.38 -2.57
C HIS A 54 -14.27 0.94 -3.03
N THR A 55 -13.41 0.67 -4.00
CA THR A 55 -13.11 -0.68 -4.47
C THR A 55 -11.61 -0.86 -4.66
N ILE A 56 -11.17 -2.12 -4.78
CA ILE A 56 -9.75 -2.49 -4.81
C ILE A 56 -9.40 -3.03 -6.19
N LEU A 57 -8.35 -2.46 -6.78
CA LEU A 57 -7.73 -2.99 -7.97
C LEU A 57 -6.82 -4.16 -7.56
N ILE A 58 -7.32 -5.39 -7.72
CA ILE A 58 -6.66 -6.63 -7.26
C ILE A 58 -5.24 -6.75 -7.84
N ASP A 59 -5.04 -6.37 -9.10
CA ASP A 59 -3.73 -6.44 -9.78
C ASP A 59 -2.67 -5.53 -9.16
N GLU A 60 -3.11 -4.42 -8.57
CA GLU A 60 -2.26 -3.42 -7.92
C GLU A 60 -2.10 -3.70 -6.41
N CYS A 61 -3.00 -4.48 -5.82
CA CYS A 61 -2.95 -4.80 -4.41
C CYS A 61 -1.75 -5.73 -4.11
N THR A 62 -0.95 -5.33 -3.12
CA THR A 62 0.22 -6.12 -2.68
C THR A 62 -0.09 -7.07 -1.53
N GLY A 63 -1.28 -6.98 -0.92
CA GLY A 63 -1.66 -7.79 0.24
C GLY A 63 -1.09 -7.30 1.57
N CYS A 64 -0.62 -6.05 1.65
CA CYS A 64 0.10 -5.52 2.83
C CYS A 64 -0.76 -5.18 4.06
N ASP A 65 -2.07 -5.42 4.04
CA ASP A 65 -3.04 -5.19 5.13
C ASP A 65 -3.15 -3.78 5.77
N LEU A 66 -2.28 -2.83 5.42
CA LEU A 66 -2.25 -1.47 6.01
C LEU A 66 -3.57 -0.68 5.94
N CYS A 67 -4.46 -1.04 5.01
CA CYS A 67 -5.75 -0.37 4.83
C CYS A 67 -6.85 -0.83 5.81
N VAL A 68 -6.67 -1.96 6.50
CA VAL A 68 -7.69 -2.54 7.39
C VAL A 68 -7.87 -1.66 8.63
N ALA A 69 -6.80 -1.44 9.41
CA ALA A 69 -6.89 -0.71 10.68
C ALA A 69 -7.43 0.75 10.56
N PRO A 70 -7.13 1.51 9.49
CA PRO A 70 -7.69 2.86 9.33
C PRO A 70 -9.18 2.92 8.97
N CYS A 71 -9.83 1.80 8.60
CA CYS A 71 -11.23 1.79 8.21
C CYS A 71 -12.13 1.95 9.45
N PRO A 72 -12.89 3.05 9.59
CA PRO A 72 -13.67 3.33 10.80
C PRO A 72 -14.93 2.46 10.93
N VAL A 73 -15.34 1.79 9.85
CA VAL A 73 -16.53 0.92 9.79
C VAL A 73 -16.13 -0.55 9.59
N ASP A 74 -14.82 -0.85 9.61
CA ASP A 74 -14.29 -2.20 9.51
C ASP A 74 -14.84 -3.02 8.31
N CYS A 75 -15.00 -2.36 7.16
CA CYS A 75 -15.57 -2.98 5.96
C CYS A 75 -14.53 -3.63 5.04
N ILE A 76 -13.29 -3.83 5.48
CA ILE A 76 -12.19 -4.34 4.67
C ILE A 76 -11.74 -5.72 5.17
N GLU A 77 -11.80 -6.72 4.31
CA GLU A 77 -11.39 -8.10 4.59
C GLU A 77 -10.17 -8.48 3.75
N MET A 78 -9.40 -9.47 4.21
CA MET A 78 -8.32 -10.08 3.45
C MET A 78 -8.79 -11.43 2.92
N HIS A 79 -8.88 -11.56 1.60
CA HIS A 79 -9.20 -12.82 0.95
C HIS A 79 -7.96 -13.44 0.32
N PRO A 80 -7.90 -14.77 0.18
CA PRO A 80 -6.88 -15.43 -0.62
C PRO A 80 -6.81 -14.84 -2.03
N LEU A 81 -5.58 -14.61 -2.51
CA LEU A 81 -5.33 -14.09 -3.84
C LEU A 81 -5.83 -15.12 -4.88
N PRO A 82 -6.65 -14.72 -5.87
CA PRO A 82 -7.02 -15.60 -6.98
C PRO A 82 -5.79 -15.84 -7.87
N THR A 83 -5.07 -16.92 -7.61
CA THR A 83 -3.83 -17.30 -8.32
C THR A 83 -4.06 -17.66 -9.78
N ALA A 84 -5.30 -17.85 -10.21
CA ALA A 84 -5.66 -18.14 -11.60
C ALA A 84 -5.24 -17.02 -12.57
N ASN A 85 -5.36 -15.75 -12.14
CA ASN A 85 -5.16 -14.59 -13.01
C ASN A 85 -4.13 -13.58 -12.47
N VAL A 86 -3.76 -13.70 -11.20
CA VAL A 86 -2.91 -12.71 -10.53
C VAL A 86 -1.75 -13.40 -9.83
N LEU A 87 -0.53 -13.06 -10.24
CA LEU A 87 0.67 -13.62 -9.65
C LEU A 87 0.98 -12.97 -8.28
N PRO A 88 1.28 -13.74 -7.23
CA PRO A 88 1.66 -13.21 -5.93
C PRO A 88 3.06 -12.58 -5.95
N ILE A 89 3.27 -11.58 -5.09
CA ILE A 89 4.59 -10.94 -4.89
C ILE A 89 5.47 -11.78 -3.93
N ASP A 90 4.86 -12.71 -3.18
CA ASP A 90 5.50 -13.47 -2.11
C ASP A 90 6.59 -14.46 -2.58
N GLY A 91 7.60 -14.62 -1.71
CA GLY A 91 8.79 -15.48 -1.75
C GLY A 91 8.59 -16.85 -2.35
N GLY A 92 7.72 -17.61 -1.69
CA GLY A 92 7.71 -19.07 -1.76
C GLY A 92 6.85 -19.66 -2.87
N LEU A 93 6.27 -18.84 -3.75
CA LEU A 93 5.22 -19.27 -4.70
C LEU A 93 5.62 -19.22 -6.18
N ALA A 94 6.89 -18.94 -6.49
CA ALA A 94 7.41 -18.99 -7.86
C ALA A 94 8.35 -20.19 -8.01
N PHE A 95 7.92 -21.19 -8.77
CA PHE A 95 8.61 -22.47 -8.95
C PHE A 95 9.25 -22.59 -10.35
N SER A 96 8.85 -21.74 -11.30
CA SER A 96 9.46 -21.64 -12.62
C SER A 96 10.19 -20.31 -12.86
N VAL A 97 11.10 -20.29 -13.84
CA VAL A 97 11.83 -19.09 -14.26
C VAL A 97 10.86 -18.00 -14.74
N GLU A 98 9.83 -18.40 -15.48
CA GLU A 98 8.80 -17.48 -15.99
C GLU A 98 8.01 -16.83 -14.84
N GLU A 99 7.57 -17.61 -13.86
CA GLU A 99 6.92 -17.11 -12.65
C GLU A 99 7.85 -16.18 -11.86
N GLN A 100 9.15 -16.51 -11.76
CA GLN A 100 10.12 -15.67 -11.06
C GLN A 100 10.32 -14.32 -11.76
N LEU A 101 10.35 -14.28 -13.09
CA LEU A 101 10.44 -13.06 -13.89
C LEU A 101 9.17 -12.22 -13.75
N ALA A 102 7.99 -12.83 -13.90
CA ALA A 102 6.71 -12.16 -13.75
C ALA A 102 6.53 -11.59 -12.34
N ARG A 103 6.97 -12.32 -11.31
CA ARG A 103 6.99 -11.84 -9.92
C ARG A 103 7.91 -10.65 -9.75
N THR A 104 9.11 -10.70 -10.33
CA THR A 104 10.06 -9.60 -10.30
C THR A 104 9.50 -8.36 -10.99
N ALA A 105 8.83 -8.53 -12.12
CA ALA A 105 8.13 -7.46 -12.82
C ALA A 105 7.04 -6.83 -11.95
N LYS A 106 6.19 -7.66 -11.30
CA LYS A 106 5.14 -7.18 -10.39
C LYS A 106 5.70 -6.45 -9.17
N ARG A 107 6.78 -6.97 -8.56
CA ARG A 107 7.47 -6.29 -7.44
C ARG A 107 8.02 -4.94 -7.88
N ASN A 108 8.66 -4.88 -9.03
CA ASN A 108 9.20 -3.62 -9.58
C ASN A 108 8.07 -2.62 -9.89
N HIS A 109 6.91 -3.11 -10.36
CA HIS A 109 5.73 -2.29 -10.58
C HIS A 109 5.20 -1.68 -9.27
N ALA A 110 4.99 -2.51 -8.24
CA ALA A 110 4.59 -2.03 -6.93
C ALA A 110 5.58 -1.00 -6.36
N ARG A 111 6.89 -1.24 -6.51
CA ARG A 111 7.92 -0.26 -6.09
C ARG A 111 7.75 1.09 -6.79
N ARG A 112 7.57 1.09 -8.12
CA ARG A 112 7.36 2.33 -8.90
C ARG A 112 6.12 3.08 -8.43
N ARG A 113 5.02 2.38 -8.10
CA ARG A 113 3.79 2.99 -7.58
C ARG A 113 4.03 3.70 -6.24
N VAL A 114 4.76 3.07 -5.31
CA VAL A 114 5.15 3.69 -4.03
C VAL A 114 6.01 4.95 -4.27
N GLU A 115 6.99 4.86 -5.17
CA GLU A 115 7.86 5.99 -5.51
C GLU A 115 7.06 7.17 -6.09
N GLN A 116 6.15 6.91 -7.03
CA GLN A 116 5.27 7.90 -7.64
C GLN A 116 4.37 8.58 -6.60
N ARG A 117 3.75 7.79 -5.71
CA ARG A 117 2.93 8.29 -4.62
C ARG A 117 3.72 9.18 -3.67
N ASN A 118 4.89 8.73 -3.23
CA ASN A 118 5.74 9.50 -2.33
C ASN A 118 6.27 10.78 -2.98
N ALA A 119 6.53 10.77 -4.28
CA ALA A 119 6.88 11.98 -5.02
C ALA A 119 5.71 12.97 -5.09
N ARG A 120 4.48 12.48 -5.30
CA ARG A 120 3.27 13.30 -5.30
C ARG A 120 3.02 13.95 -3.93
N LEU A 121 3.06 13.16 -2.86
CA LEU A 121 2.85 13.66 -1.49
C LEU A 121 3.90 14.71 -1.08
N ARG A 122 5.18 14.50 -1.45
CA ARG A 122 6.24 15.49 -1.19
C ARG A 122 5.97 16.84 -1.87
N ARG A 123 5.58 16.83 -3.15
CA ARG A 123 5.22 18.06 -3.87
C ARG A 123 4.03 18.78 -3.23
N GLU A 124 2.99 18.04 -2.82
CA GLU A 124 1.82 18.62 -2.14
C GLU A 124 2.20 19.24 -0.78
N GLU A 125 3.09 18.59 -0.02
CA GLU A 125 3.56 19.10 1.26
C GLU A 125 4.42 20.35 1.12
N GLU A 126 5.39 20.34 0.19
CA GLU A 126 6.24 21.51 -0.13
C GLU A 126 5.38 22.72 -0.52
N GLN A 127 4.36 22.51 -1.37
CA GLN A 127 3.44 23.57 -1.76
C GLN A 127 2.67 24.13 -0.55
N ARG A 128 2.10 23.26 0.30
CA ARG A 128 1.37 23.69 1.50
C ARG A 128 2.27 24.45 2.49
N GLN A 129 3.53 24.05 2.64
CA GLN A 129 4.49 24.73 3.50
C GLN A 129 4.86 26.11 2.94
N ALA A 130 5.15 26.21 1.64
CA ALA A 130 5.43 27.46 0.96
C ALA A 130 4.26 28.47 1.08
N GLU A 131 3.02 28.00 0.89
CA GLU A 131 1.83 28.82 1.06
C GLU A 131 1.67 29.36 2.49
N ARG A 132 1.95 28.54 3.51
CA ARG A 132 1.92 28.98 4.92
C ARG A 132 2.98 30.02 5.21
N LEU A 133 4.22 29.78 4.78
CA LEU A 133 5.34 30.72 4.97
C LEU A 133 5.03 32.07 4.30
N ALA A 134 4.49 32.05 3.07
CA ALA A 134 4.09 33.27 2.36
C ALA A 134 2.99 34.04 3.12
N ARG A 135 1.98 33.35 3.68
CA ARG A 135 0.94 34.00 4.50
C ARG A 135 1.52 34.62 5.77
N THR A 136 2.40 33.93 6.49
CA THR A 136 3.05 34.46 7.70
C THR A 136 3.95 35.66 7.39
N GLN A 137 4.70 35.61 6.29
CA GLN A 137 5.56 36.73 5.85
C GLN A 137 4.74 37.97 5.49
N ARG A 138 3.62 37.80 4.74
CA ARG A 138 2.71 38.92 4.41
C ARG A 138 2.10 39.55 5.66
N ALA A 139 1.70 38.73 6.65
CA ALA A 139 1.16 39.24 7.90
C ALA A 139 2.20 40.03 8.71
N ALA A 140 3.45 39.54 8.78
CA ALA A 140 4.54 40.25 9.45
C ALA A 140 4.90 41.57 8.75
N GLN A 141 4.93 41.60 7.42
CA GLN A 141 5.18 42.81 6.62
C GLN A 141 4.09 43.88 6.78
N ALA A 142 2.83 43.47 6.97
CA ALA A 142 1.71 44.41 7.16
C ALA A 142 1.66 45.03 8.57
N GLN A 143 2.44 44.50 9.52
CA GLN A 143 2.53 44.98 10.92
C GLN A 143 3.74 45.87 11.18
N ALA A 144 4.63 46.03 10.20
CA ALA A 144 5.81 46.90 10.23
C ALA A 144 5.52 48.21 9.48
#